data_AF-A0A3R9FBI6-F1
#
_entry.id   AF-A0A3R9FBI6-F1
#
_cell.length_a   1.000
_cell.length_b   1.000
_cell.length_c   1.000
_cell.angle_alpha   90.00
_cell.angle_beta   90.00
_cell.angle_gamma   90.00
#
_symmetry.space_group_name_H-M   'P 1'
#
loop_
_entity.id
_entity.type
_entity.pdbx_description
1 polymer ?
#
loop_
_entity_poly.entity_id
_entity_poly.type
_entity_poly.pdbx_seq_one_letter_code
_entity_poly.pdbx_strand_id
1 'polypeptide(L)'
;MKELSSKTLPYGARITNFDIPHEDIKREGQQALQYVEELGNPQGVAVDTVLLAGYPAEEILDFAKENEIDIIVMGSLGRTGLERYLMGSVSEKVLRHAKTAVMVIP
;
A
#
# COMPACT_ATOMS: atom_id res chain seq x y z
N MET A 1 -11.36 -11.75 -28.61
CA MET A 1 -11.97 -10.60 -27.92
C MET A 1 -12.80 -11.15 -26.77
N LYS A 2 -12.34 -11.01 -25.52
CA LYS A 2 -13.11 -11.44 -24.34
C LYS A 2 -13.41 -10.17 -23.54
N GLU A 3 -14.69 -9.95 -23.29
CA GLU A 3 -15.24 -8.78 -22.62
C GLU A 3 -14.60 -8.56 -21.25
N LEU A 4 -14.10 -7.34 -21.03
CA LEU A 4 -13.57 -6.86 -19.76
C LEU A 4 -14.76 -6.41 -18.90
N SER A 5 -15.10 -7.21 -17.89
CA SER A 5 -16.10 -6.86 -16.88
C SER A 5 -15.53 -5.78 -15.96
N SER A 6 -15.86 -4.51 -16.23
CA SER A 6 -15.65 -3.42 -15.28
C SER A 6 -16.50 -3.66 -14.03
N LYS A 7 -15.89 -3.70 -12.84
CA LYS A 7 -16.62 -3.76 -11.58
C LYS A 7 -16.51 -2.40 -10.88
N THR A 8 -17.64 -1.74 -10.68
CA THR A 8 -17.71 -0.45 -9.98
C THR A 8 -17.59 -0.68 -8.47
N LEU A 9 -16.67 0.03 -7.82
CA LEU A 9 -16.58 0.11 -6.36
C LEU A 9 -17.35 1.34 -5.85
N PRO A 10 -17.80 1.35 -4.58
CA PRO A 10 -18.36 2.55 -3.98
C PRO A 10 -17.38 3.74 -4.06
N TYR A 11 -17.92 4.96 -4.14
CA TYR A 11 -17.21 6.24 -4.35
C TYR A 11 -16.72 6.56 -5.78
N GLY A 12 -17.20 5.86 -6.80
CA GLY A 12 -17.05 6.31 -8.19
C GLY A 12 -15.62 6.21 -8.76
N ALA A 13 -14.69 5.60 -8.03
CA ALA A 13 -13.36 5.30 -8.55
C ALA A 13 -13.46 4.22 -9.65
N ARG A 14 -13.17 4.60 -10.89
CA ARG A 14 -12.90 3.67 -11.99
C ARG A 14 -11.40 3.43 -12.02
N ILE A 15 -10.94 2.24 -11.63
CA ILE A 15 -9.65 1.76 -12.12
C ILE A 15 -9.93 1.21 -13.51
N THR A 16 -9.79 2.06 -14.52
CA THR A 16 -9.54 1.56 -15.88
C THR A 16 -8.15 0.95 -15.85
N ASN A 17 -8.01 -0.32 -16.24
CA ASN A 17 -6.74 -0.95 -16.54
C ASN A 17 -5.95 0.01 -17.45
N PHE A 18 -5.06 0.81 -16.87
CA PHE A 18 -4.11 1.62 -17.61
C PHE A 18 -2.94 0.70 -17.92
N ASP A 19 -2.52 0.72 -19.18
CA ASP A 19 -1.26 0.15 -19.68
C ASP A 19 -0.06 0.79 -18.97
N ILE A 20 0.11 0.50 -17.68
CA ILE A 20 1.39 0.68 -17.00
C ILE A 20 2.09 -0.66 -17.16
N PRO A 21 3.20 -0.74 -17.91
CA PRO A 21 3.98 -1.96 -17.99
C PRO A 21 4.25 -2.45 -16.57
N HIS A 22 3.94 -3.72 -16.28
CA HIS A 22 4.14 -4.31 -14.94
C HIS A 22 5.56 -4.05 -14.39
N GLU A 23 6.54 -3.86 -15.27
CA GLU A 23 7.91 -3.50 -14.94
C GLU A 23 8.07 -2.12 -14.31
N ASP A 24 7.33 -1.09 -14.74
CA ASP A 24 7.49 0.27 -14.21
C ASP A 24 7.00 0.36 -12.76
N ILE A 25 5.85 -0.26 -12.44
CA ILE A 25 5.32 -0.33 -11.06
C ILE A 25 6.28 -1.12 -10.18
N LYS A 26 6.81 -2.24 -10.68
CA LYS A 26 7.76 -3.07 -9.94
C LYS A 26 9.05 -2.31 -9.65
N ARG A 27 9.58 -1.59 -10.65
CA ARG A 27 10.79 -0.77 -10.50
C ARG A 27 10.58 0.33 -9.46
N GLU A 28 9.47 1.06 -9.52
CA GLU A 28 9.17 2.08 -8.52
C GLU A 28 9.05 1.51 -7.11
N GLY A 29 8.40 0.34 -6.97
CA GLY A 29 8.32 -0.37 -5.70
C GLY A 29 9.70 -0.75 -5.16
N GLN A 30 10.57 -1.29 -6.01
CA GLN A 30 11.96 -1.62 -5.65
C GLN A 30 12.76 -0.39 -5.22
N GLN A 31 12.61 0.73 -5.93
CA GLN A 31 13.27 1.99 -5.57
C GLN A 31 12.79 2.52 -4.21
N ALA A 32 11.49 2.40 -3.91
CA ALA A 32 10.95 2.79 -2.61
C ALA A 32 11.51 1.92 -1.47
N LEU A 33 11.63 0.60 -1.69
CA LEU A 33 12.23 -0.32 -0.70
C LEU A 33 13.71 -0.01 -0.46
N GLN A 34 14.48 0.18 -1.53
CA GLN A 34 15.90 0.54 -1.44
C GLN A 34 16.10 1.85 -0.66
N TYR A 35 15.26 2.86 -0.91
CA TYR A 35 15.32 4.13 -0.18
C TYR A 35 15.15 3.94 1.33
N VAL A 36 14.25 3.05 1.76
CA VAL A 36 14.02 2.78 3.20
C VAL A 36 15.21 2.04 3.82
N GLU A 37 15.79 1.07 3.12
CA GLU A 37 17.01 0.38 3.58
C GLU A 37 18.17 1.35 3.77
N GLU A 38 18.38 2.25 2.80
CA GLU A 38 19.43 3.27 2.85
C GLU A 38 19.24 4.28 3.99
N LEU A 39 17.99 4.53 4.39
CA LEU A 39 17.69 5.37 5.55
C LEU A 39 17.86 4.63 6.88
N GLY A 40 17.39 3.39 6.97
CA GLY A 40 17.34 2.63 8.23
C GLY A 40 18.69 2.04 8.64
N ASN A 41 19.45 1.48 7.68
CA ASN A 41 20.71 0.79 7.96
C ASN A 41 21.74 1.68 8.69
N PRO A 42 21.98 2.94 8.28
CA PRO A 42 22.91 3.82 9.01
C PRO A 42 22.44 4.18 10.42
N GLN A 43 21.14 4.05 10.72
CA GLN A 43 20.57 4.29 12.04
C GLN A 43 20.63 3.06 12.96
N GLY A 44 21.20 1.94 12.48
CA GLY A 44 21.26 0.68 13.22
C GLY A 44 19.90 -0.02 13.35
N VAL A 45 18.93 0.35 12.51
CA VAL A 45 17.62 -0.31 12.45
C VAL A 45 17.73 -1.50 11.51
N ALA A 46 17.33 -2.69 11.97
CA ALA A 46 17.21 -3.85 11.10
C ALA A 46 16.05 -3.63 10.12
N VAL A 47 16.33 -3.67 8.82
CA VAL A 47 15.34 -3.45 7.76
C VAL A 47 15.20 -4.72 6.93
N ASP A 48 13.99 -5.29 6.92
CA ASP A 48 13.59 -6.35 6.00
C ASP A 48 12.59 -5.77 5.01
N THR A 49 12.88 -5.90 3.70
CA THR A 49 12.02 -5.37 2.63
C THR A 49 11.25 -6.47 1.91
N VAL A 50 9.98 -6.19 1.59
CA VAL A 50 9.12 -7.12 0.87
C VAL A 50 8.33 -6.36 -0.19
N LEU A 51 8.33 -6.86 -1.42
CA LEU A 51 7.51 -6.35 -2.52
C LEU A 51 6.40 -7.35 -2.85
N LEU A 52 5.15 -6.97 -2.56
CA LEU A 52 3.96 -7.78 -2.83
C LEU A 52 3.19 -7.24 -4.04
N ALA A 53 2.45 -8.12 -4.72
CA ALA A 53 1.60 -7.77 -5.85
C ALA A 53 0.16 -8.23 -5.55
N GLY A 54 -0.77 -7.28 -5.58
CA GLY A 54 -2.17 -7.55 -5.22
C GLY A 54 -2.91 -6.27 -4.88
N TYR A 55 -4.00 -6.39 -4.14
CA TYR A 55 -4.74 -5.24 -3.62
C TYR A 55 -4.04 -4.72 -2.35
N PRO A 56 -3.49 -3.50 -2.32
CA PRO A 56 -2.55 -3.07 -1.27
C PRO A 56 -3.05 -3.27 0.16
N ALA A 57 -4.31 -2.93 0.44
CA ALA A 57 -4.86 -3.08 1.79
C ALA A 57 -5.03 -4.55 2.20
N GLU A 58 -5.31 -5.45 1.26
CA GLU A 58 -5.44 -6.89 1.55
C GLU A 58 -4.05 -7.48 1.80
N GLU A 59 -3.09 -7.21 0.92
CA GLU A 59 -1.70 -7.66 1.07
C GLU A 59 -1.08 -7.17 2.39
N ILE A 60 -1.31 -5.91 2.79
CA ILE A 60 -0.83 -5.39 4.08
C ILE A 60 -1.43 -6.15 5.27
N LEU A 61 -2.75 -6.39 5.25
CA LEU A 61 -3.45 -7.06 6.35
C LEU A 61 -3.06 -8.53 6.47
N ASP A 62 -2.95 -9.22 5.33
CA ASP A 62 -2.56 -10.63 5.29
C ASP A 62 -1.09 -10.80 5.68
N PHE A 63 -0.19 -9.96 5.15
CA PHE A 63 1.21 -9.98 5.55
C PHE A 63 1.40 -9.73 7.05
N ALA A 64 0.71 -8.72 7.60
CA ALA A 64 0.80 -8.42 9.04
C ALA A 64 0.32 -9.59 9.91
N LYS A 65 -0.72 -10.30 9.47
CA LYS A 65 -1.26 -11.47 10.17
C LYS A 65 -0.35 -12.69 10.05
N GLU A 66 0.18 -12.98 8.85
CA GLU A 66 1.00 -14.16 8.58
C GLU A 66 2.40 -14.07 9.20
N ASN A 67 2.92 -12.85 9.36
CA ASN A 67 4.25 -12.60 9.90
C ASN A 67 4.22 -12.06 11.35
N GLU A 68 3.07 -12.19 12.02
CA GLU A 68 2.90 -11.82 13.44
C GLU A 68 3.41 -10.40 13.77
N ILE A 69 3.13 -9.44 12.88
CA ILE A 69 3.56 -8.05 13.04
C ILE A 69 2.84 -7.41 14.22
N ASP A 70 3.59 -6.72 15.10
CA ASP A 70 3.06 -6.04 16.29
C ASP A 70 2.33 -4.73 15.97
N ILE A 71 2.84 -3.97 15.00
CA ILE A 71 2.31 -2.66 14.61
C ILE A 71 2.48 -2.38 13.12
N ILE A 72 1.43 -1.83 12.51
CA ILE A 72 1.46 -1.29 11.16
C ILE A 72 1.62 0.23 11.25
N VAL A 73 2.67 0.77 10.65
CA VAL A 73 2.88 2.23 10.53
C VAL A 73 2.68 2.64 9.08
N MET A 74 1.81 3.62 8.82
CA MET A 74 1.54 4.08 7.46
C MET A 74 1.13 5.55 7.38
N GLY A 75 1.30 6.15 6.20
CA GLY A 75 0.79 7.49 5.91
C GLY A 75 -0.73 7.54 5.83
N SER A 76 -1.31 8.70 6.16
CA SER A 76 -2.75 8.96 6.06
C SER A 76 -3.22 9.06 4.60
N LEU A 77 -2.31 9.44 3.71
CA LEU A 77 -2.53 9.75 2.30
C LEU A 77 -1.55 9.00 1.40
N GLY A 78 -1.98 8.73 0.17
CA GLY A 78 -1.15 8.14 -0.88
C GLY A 78 -0.97 9.08 -2.08
N ARG A 79 -0.55 8.51 -3.21
CA ARG A 79 -0.19 9.25 -4.43
C ARG A 79 -1.33 10.06 -5.07
N THR A 80 -2.59 9.71 -4.80
CA THR A 80 -3.77 10.34 -5.43
C THR A 80 -4.40 11.46 -4.59
N GLY A 81 -3.78 11.87 -3.48
CA GLY A 81 -4.38 12.75 -2.48
C GLY A 81 -4.78 14.14 -3.02
N LEU A 82 -6.04 14.29 -3.41
CA LEU A 82 -6.70 15.59 -3.62
C LEU A 82 -6.98 16.27 -2.28
N GLU A 83 -6.94 17.59 -2.33
CA GLU A 83 -6.79 18.53 -1.22
C GLU A 83 -7.74 18.33 -0.01
N ARG A 84 -7.12 18.38 1.18
CA ARG A 84 -7.69 18.65 2.52
C ARG A 84 -8.70 17.62 3.08
N TYR A 85 -8.24 16.92 4.12
CA TYR A 85 -9.00 16.13 5.12
C TYR A 85 -9.50 14.72 4.75
N LEU A 86 -9.21 14.19 3.57
CA LEU A 86 -9.66 12.83 3.21
C LEU A 86 -8.59 11.79 3.54
N MET A 87 -8.94 10.79 4.35
CA MET A 87 -8.10 9.60 4.57
C MET A 87 -7.98 8.81 3.27
N GLY A 88 -6.79 8.31 2.96
CA GLY A 88 -6.56 7.48 1.77
C GLY A 88 -7.34 6.16 1.84
N SER A 89 -7.81 5.67 0.69
CA SER A 89 -8.64 4.45 0.62
C SER A 89 -7.94 3.21 1.17
N VAL A 90 -6.61 3.12 1.02
CA VAL A 90 -5.80 2.05 1.60
C VAL A 90 -5.74 2.19 3.13
N SER A 91 -5.37 3.38 3.63
CA SER A 91 -5.26 3.65 5.06
C SER A 91 -6.59 3.47 5.79
N GLU A 92 -7.71 3.89 5.19
CA GLU A 92 -9.04 3.66 5.74
C GLU A 92 -9.36 2.16 5.80
N LYS A 93 -9.10 1.41 4.73
CA LYS A 93 -9.38 -0.03 4.68
C LYS A 93 -8.51 -0.80 5.68
N VAL A 94 -7.24 -0.44 5.84
CA VAL A 94 -6.35 -1.05 6.84
C VAL A 94 -6.85 -0.74 8.25
N LEU A 95 -7.11 0.53 8.58
CA LEU A 95 -7.61 0.93 9.91
C LEU A 95 -8.91 0.23 10.31
N ARG A 96 -9.82 0.02 9.34
CA ARG A 96 -11.12 -0.60 9.60
C ARG A 96 -11.04 -2.11 9.85
N HIS A 97 -10.05 -2.80 9.28
CA HIS A 97 -10.02 -4.27 9.26
C HIS A 97 -8.80 -4.89 9.95
N ALA A 98 -7.79 -4.09 10.30
CA ALA A 98 -6.61 -4.56 11.00
C ALA A 98 -6.97 -5.17 12.36
N LYS A 99 -6.42 -6.37 12.61
CA LYS A 99 -6.38 -6.97 13.95
C LYS A 99 -5.11 -6.60 14.70
N THR A 100 -4.10 -6.13 13.97
CA THR A 100 -2.84 -5.57 14.46
C THR A 100 -3.01 -4.09 14.79
N ALA A 101 -2.23 -3.56 15.75
CA ALA A 101 -2.23 -2.14 16.05
C ALA A 101 -1.83 -1.32 14.81
N VAL A 102 -2.46 -0.16 14.60
CA VAL A 102 -2.18 0.71 13.45
C VAL A 102 -1.86 2.13 13.93
N MET A 103 -0.71 2.66 13.49
CA MET A 103 -0.31 4.05 13.68
C MET A 103 -0.33 4.77 12.34
N VAL A 104 -1.12 5.84 12.27
CA VAL A 104 -1.24 6.65 11.05
C VAL A 104 -0.54 7.98 11.21
N ILE A 105 0.31 8.31 10.24
CA ILE A 105 1.04 9.57 10.16
C ILE A 105 0.25 10.53 9.24
N PRO A 106 -0.21 11.70 9.74
CA PRO A 106 -1.03 12.65 9.00
C PRO A 106 -0.31 13.25 7.79
#